data_AF-A0A2N2VAZ6-F1
#
_entry.id   AF-A0A2N2VAZ6-F1
#
_cell.length_a   1.000
_cell.length_b   1.000
_cell.length_c   1.000
_cell.angle_alpha   90.00
_cell.angle_beta   90.00
_cell.angle_gamma   90.00
#
_symmetry.space_group_name_H-M   'P 1'
#
loop_
_entity.id
_entity.type
_entity.pdbx_description
1 polymer ?
#
loop_
_entity_poly.entity_id
_entity_poly.type
_entity_poly.pdbx_seq_one_letter_code
_entity_poly.pdbx_strand_id
1 'polypeptide(L)'
;MSNKLPEAALVEMPLCAPDLAPAPIYRSPALPTLPAELNTGLDVIDFEHQMLLNSMASLRQICHDFETREDCRGCTESSRANCEGNLVGLLGDLLAFIMEHFQTEEKLMRDSLLVLVDRDLCEAHMEDHAAISSKVQQIVAALDPMRTPSLIRDLDKLLHSWISNHVALHDLWLARWVLREDSVFKTGLATNR
;
A
#
# COMPACT_ATOMS: atom_id res chain seq x y z
N MET A 1 -53.60 -43.94 37.90
CA MET A 1 -53.48 -43.48 36.50
C MET A 1 -53.08 -42.02 36.57
N SER A 2 -51.79 -41.76 36.76
CA SER A 2 -50.87 -41.31 35.71
C SER A 2 -51.33 -40.02 35.04
N ASN A 3 -50.71 -38.90 35.40
CA ASN A 3 -50.12 -38.04 34.39
C ASN A 3 -48.91 -37.28 34.95
N LYS A 4 -47.83 -37.42 34.19
CA LYS A 4 -46.50 -36.85 34.40
C LYS A 4 -46.44 -35.45 33.79
N LEU A 5 -45.61 -34.62 34.44
CA LEU A 5 -44.80 -33.48 33.95
C LEU A 5 -45.49 -32.21 33.41
N PRO A 6 -44.95 -31.03 33.76
CA PRO A 6 -45.15 -29.80 32.98
C PRO A 6 -44.19 -29.81 31.78
N GLU A 7 -44.73 -29.52 30.59
CA GLU A 7 -43.94 -29.30 29.37
C GLU A 7 -43.52 -27.82 29.32
N ALA A 8 -42.22 -27.59 29.12
CA ALA A 8 -41.61 -26.28 29.08
C ALA A 8 -42.20 -25.44 27.93
N ALA A 9 -42.54 -24.19 28.23
CA ALA A 9 -42.86 -23.20 27.21
C ALA A 9 -41.64 -22.99 26.32
N LEU A 10 -41.72 -23.47 25.08
CA LEU A 10 -40.84 -23.05 23.99
C LEU A 10 -41.16 -21.58 23.69
N VAL A 11 -40.32 -20.68 24.18
CA VAL A 11 -40.25 -19.31 23.67
C VAL A 11 -39.51 -19.39 22.34
N GLU A 12 -40.24 -19.31 21.23
CA GLU A 12 -39.64 -19.07 19.92
C GLU A 12 -38.92 -17.72 19.94
N MET A 13 -37.59 -17.76 19.88
CA MET A 13 -36.76 -16.58 19.62
C MET A 13 -36.77 -16.29 18.11
N PRO A 14 -37.06 -15.06 17.68
CA PRO A 14 -36.88 -14.69 16.28
C PRO A 14 -35.38 -14.67 15.95
N LEU A 15 -34.96 -15.58 15.07
CA LEU A 15 -33.67 -15.51 14.38
C LEU A 15 -33.71 -14.31 13.42
N CYS A 16 -33.42 -13.11 13.94
CA CYS A 16 -33.09 -11.97 13.12
C CYS A 16 -31.60 -12.09 12.76
N ALA A 17 -31.32 -12.64 11.59
CA ALA A 17 -30.00 -12.54 10.98
C ALA A 17 -29.70 -11.05 10.70
N PRO A 18 -28.53 -10.52 11.07
CA PRO A 18 -28.11 -9.22 10.57
C PRO A 18 -27.86 -9.37 9.07
N ASP A 19 -28.63 -8.62 8.30
CA ASP A 19 -28.43 -8.39 6.87
C ASP A 19 -27.04 -7.75 6.70
N LEU A 20 -26.03 -8.61 6.49
CA LEU A 20 -24.69 -8.21 6.08
C LEU A 20 -24.83 -7.67 4.66
N ALA A 21 -25.13 -6.38 4.58
CA ALA A 21 -24.95 -5.63 3.35
C ALA A 21 -23.55 -5.93 2.81
N PRO A 22 -23.40 -6.34 1.54
CA PRO A 22 -22.09 -6.55 0.97
C PRO A 22 -21.29 -5.25 1.07
N ALA A 23 -20.08 -5.35 1.63
CA ALA A 23 -19.11 -4.26 1.63
C ALA A 23 -19.08 -3.61 0.24
N PRO A 24 -18.89 -2.28 0.14
CA PRO A 24 -18.81 -1.63 -1.15
C PRO A 24 -17.68 -2.30 -1.93
N ILE A 25 -18.07 -3.03 -2.98
CA ILE A 25 -17.15 -3.51 -3.99
C ILE A 25 -16.52 -2.24 -4.55
N TYR A 26 -15.31 -1.92 -4.09
CA TYR A 26 -14.43 -1.01 -4.80
C TYR A 26 -14.38 -1.54 -6.23
N ARG A 27 -15.10 -0.89 -7.15
CA ARG A 27 -14.78 -1.01 -8.56
C ARG A 27 -13.33 -0.57 -8.65
N SER A 28 -12.41 -1.52 -8.67
CA SER A 28 -11.03 -1.22 -9.00
C SER A 28 -11.06 -0.57 -10.37
N PRO A 29 -10.68 0.71 -10.51
CA PRO A 29 -10.30 1.19 -11.83
C PRO A 29 -9.19 0.26 -12.34
N ALA A 30 -9.12 0.06 -13.65
CA ALA A 30 -7.98 -0.62 -14.24
C ALA A 30 -6.70 0.02 -13.69
N LEU A 31 -5.75 -0.80 -13.24
CA LEU A 31 -4.51 -0.32 -12.66
C LEU A 31 -3.86 0.74 -13.58
N PRO A 32 -3.34 1.85 -13.02
CA PRO A 32 -2.80 2.93 -13.83
C PRO A 32 -1.62 2.41 -14.65
N THR A 33 -1.57 2.71 -15.95
CA THR A 33 -0.43 2.30 -16.79
C THR A 33 0.89 2.75 -16.16
N LEU A 34 1.82 1.82 -15.98
CA LEU A 34 3.11 2.11 -15.36
C LEU A 34 3.91 3.05 -16.28
N PRO A 35 4.34 4.23 -15.80
CA PRO A 35 5.26 5.10 -16.54
C PRO A 35 6.55 4.38 -16.88
N ALA A 36 7.17 4.73 -18.00
CA ALA A 36 8.39 4.07 -18.47
C ALA A 36 9.54 4.22 -17.48
N GLU A 37 9.57 5.34 -16.73
CA GLU A 37 10.58 5.66 -15.73
C GLU A 37 10.49 4.76 -14.50
N LEU A 38 9.32 4.13 -14.27
CA LEU A 38 9.06 3.22 -13.15
C LEU A 38 9.08 1.75 -13.58
N ASN A 39 9.26 1.49 -14.87
CA ASN A 39 9.33 0.15 -15.44
C ASN A 39 10.75 -0.40 -15.32
N THR A 40 10.90 -1.43 -14.50
CA THR A 40 12.15 -2.14 -14.24
C THR A 40 12.34 -3.34 -15.16
N GLY A 41 11.26 -3.85 -15.76
CA GLY A 41 11.25 -5.08 -16.54
C GLY A 41 11.18 -6.35 -15.68
N LEU A 42 11.06 -6.21 -14.36
CA LEU A 42 10.73 -7.31 -13.44
C LEU A 42 9.25 -7.24 -13.09
N ASP A 43 8.45 -8.18 -13.62
CA ASP A 43 6.99 -8.18 -13.49
C ASP A 43 6.47 -7.98 -12.05
N VAL A 44 7.14 -8.59 -11.06
CA VAL A 44 6.75 -8.47 -9.64
C VAL A 44 6.95 -7.05 -9.11
N ILE A 45 8.10 -6.44 -9.40
CA ILE A 45 8.43 -5.07 -8.97
C ILE A 45 7.55 -4.06 -9.73
N ASP A 46 7.38 -4.25 -11.04
CA ASP A 46 6.56 -3.37 -11.88
C ASP A 46 5.08 -3.39 -11.46
N PHE A 47 4.57 -4.56 -11.05
CA PHE A 47 3.24 -4.68 -10.47
C PHE A 47 3.14 -3.94 -9.12
N GLU A 48 4.14 -4.09 -8.25
CA GLU A 48 4.18 -3.40 -6.96
C GLU A 48 4.25 -1.86 -7.13
N HIS A 49 5.06 -1.35 -8.06
CA HIS A 49 5.07 0.08 -8.40
C HIS A 49 3.70 0.58 -8.87
N GLN A 50 3.02 -0.22 -9.69
CA GLN A 50 1.70 0.12 -10.18
C GLN A 50 0.65 0.16 -9.05
N MET A 51 0.75 -0.74 -8.09
CA MET A 51 -0.07 -0.72 -6.87
C MET A 51 0.20 0.53 -6.02
N LEU A 52 1.47 0.92 -5.86
CA LEU A 52 1.83 2.15 -5.15
C LEU A 52 1.24 3.40 -5.82
N LEU A 53 1.32 3.50 -7.15
CA LEU A 53 0.70 4.59 -7.90
C LEU A 53 -0.82 4.62 -7.74
N ASN A 54 -1.46 3.46 -7.66
CA ASN A 54 -2.90 3.37 -7.40
C ASN A 54 -3.26 3.87 -5.98
N SER A 55 -2.44 3.56 -4.98
CA SER A 55 -2.59 4.08 -3.62
C SER A 55 -2.44 5.61 -3.59
N MET A 56 -1.49 6.17 -4.33
CA MET A 56 -1.34 7.62 -4.48
C MET A 56 -2.54 8.26 -5.21
N ALA A 57 -3.07 7.61 -6.24
CA ALA A 57 -4.28 8.07 -6.91
C ALA A 57 -5.48 8.09 -5.95
N SER A 58 -5.62 7.05 -5.13
CA SER A 58 -6.67 6.93 -4.10
C SER A 58 -6.53 8.01 -3.02
N LEU A 59 -5.30 8.32 -2.60
CA LEU A 59 -5.00 9.38 -1.63
C LEU A 59 -5.56 10.74 -2.10
N ARG A 60 -5.38 11.07 -3.38
CA ARG A 60 -5.88 12.32 -3.98
C ARG A 60 -7.42 12.39 -4.02
N GLN A 61 -8.11 11.25 -3.98
CA GLN A 61 -9.58 11.20 -4.01
C GLN A 61 -10.22 11.37 -2.62
N ILE A 62 -9.45 11.27 -1.54
CA ILE A 62 -9.98 11.36 -0.17
C ILE A 62 -10.60 12.73 0.11
N CYS A 63 -9.96 13.79 -0.38
CA CYS A 63 -10.44 15.15 -0.22
C CYS A 63 -10.58 15.81 -1.59
N HIS A 64 -11.81 16.17 -1.95
CA HIS A 64 -12.17 16.75 -3.26
C HIS A 64 -11.34 17.98 -3.67
N ASP A 65 -10.79 18.72 -2.71
CA ASP A 65 -10.10 20.00 -2.96
C ASP A 65 -8.82 20.10 -2.13
N PHE A 66 -8.05 19.01 -2.11
CA PHE A 66 -6.81 18.97 -1.34
C PHE A 66 -5.74 19.92 -1.91
N GLU A 67 -5.81 20.25 -3.20
CA GLU A 67 -4.82 21.10 -3.88
C GLU A 67 -4.86 22.54 -3.41
N THR A 68 -6.04 23.16 -3.36
CA THR A 68 -6.18 24.60 -3.12
C THR A 68 -6.59 24.95 -1.69
N ARG A 69 -7.26 24.03 -1.00
CA ARG A 69 -7.80 24.28 0.33
C ARG A 69 -6.70 24.26 1.39
N GLU A 70 -6.73 25.22 2.30
CA GLU A 70 -5.78 25.27 3.43
C GLU A 70 -6.17 24.26 4.53
N ASP A 71 -7.45 24.22 4.90
CA ASP A 71 -7.98 23.43 6.02
C ASP A 71 -9.45 22.97 5.84
N CYS A 72 -9.96 22.20 6.79
CA CYS A 72 -11.33 21.66 6.77
C CYS A 72 -12.37 22.49 7.55
N ARG A 73 -12.16 23.79 7.84
CA ARG A 73 -13.14 24.60 8.59
C ARG A 73 -14.49 24.73 7.89
N GLY A 74 -14.49 24.79 6.55
CA GLY A 74 -15.70 24.85 5.74
C GLY A 74 -16.41 23.50 5.56
N CYS A 75 -15.84 22.40 6.05
CA CYS A 75 -16.44 21.07 5.93
C CYS A 75 -17.41 20.78 7.07
N THR A 76 -18.43 19.96 6.79
CA THR A 76 -19.28 19.41 7.85
C THR A 76 -18.48 18.42 8.70
N GLU A 77 -18.92 18.19 9.94
CA GLU A 77 -18.30 17.20 10.82
C GLU A 77 -18.31 15.79 10.20
N SER A 78 -19.43 15.38 9.60
CA SER A 78 -19.54 14.11 8.90
C SER A 78 -18.54 13.99 7.74
N SER A 79 -18.37 15.06 6.94
CA SER A 79 -17.36 15.07 5.87
C SER A 79 -15.94 14.95 6.41
N ARG A 80 -15.61 15.65 7.51
CA ARG A 80 -14.28 15.55 8.14
C ARG A 80 -14.00 14.13 8.65
N ALA A 81 -14.94 13.55 9.40
CA ALA A 81 -14.81 12.20 9.93
C ALA A 81 -14.67 11.16 8.82
N ASN A 82 -15.40 11.31 7.71
CA ASN A 82 -15.27 10.42 6.55
C ASN A 82 -13.90 10.55 5.87
N CYS A 83 -13.41 11.77 5.65
CA CYS A 83 -12.08 11.97 5.05
C CYS A 83 -10.97 11.43 5.95
N GLU A 84 -11.07 11.67 7.26
CA GLU A 84 -10.14 11.15 8.25
C GLU A 84 -10.13 9.62 8.28
N GLY A 85 -11.29 8.98 8.37
CA GLY A 85 -11.39 7.51 8.37
C GLY A 85 -10.81 6.89 7.10
N ASN A 86 -11.10 7.47 5.93
CA ASN A 86 -10.53 7.02 4.66
C ASN A 86 -9.01 7.23 4.60
N LEU A 87 -8.50 8.34 5.14
CA LEU A 87 -7.07 8.62 5.20
C LEU A 87 -6.34 7.65 6.11
N VAL A 88 -6.87 7.41 7.31
CA VAL A 88 -6.29 6.44 8.26
C VAL A 88 -6.27 5.04 7.66
N GLY A 89 -7.37 4.60 7.05
CA GLY A 89 -7.44 3.28 6.40
C GLY A 89 -6.43 3.14 5.27
N LEU A 90 -6.41 4.10 4.34
CA LEU A 90 -5.47 4.10 3.22
C LEU A 90 -4.00 4.13 3.69
N LEU A 91 -3.68 4.90 4.73
CA LEU A 91 -2.33 4.96 5.29
C LEU A 91 -1.88 3.62 5.89
N GLY A 92 -2.80 2.90 6.55
CA GLY A 92 -2.54 1.55 7.05
C GLY A 92 -2.21 0.58 5.92
N ASP A 93 -3.06 0.55 4.89
CA ASP A 93 -2.88 -0.31 3.71
C ASP A 93 -1.59 0.03 2.95
N LEU A 94 -1.32 1.33 2.75
CA LEU A 94 -0.12 1.82 2.10
C LEU A 94 1.16 1.41 2.85
N LEU A 95 1.18 1.57 4.18
CA LEU A 95 2.36 1.24 4.98
C LEU A 95 2.61 -0.27 4.96
N ALA A 96 1.56 -1.08 5.10
CA ALA A 96 1.69 -2.54 5.00
C ALA A 96 2.26 -2.93 3.62
N PHE A 97 1.70 -2.38 2.56
CA PHE A 97 2.13 -2.64 1.19
C PHE A 97 3.59 -2.23 0.94
N ILE A 98 4.01 -1.03 1.36
CA ILE A 98 5.39 -0.55 1.17
C ILE A 98 6.38 -1.45 1.91
N MET A 99 6.03 -1.94 3.11
CA MET A 99 6.88 -2.89 3.84
C MET A 99 7.01 -4.23 3.12
N GLU A 100 5.93 -4.74 2.52
CA GLU A 100 5.97 -5.96 1.71
C GLU A 100 6.84 -5.79 0.46
N HIS A 101 6.68 -4.67 -0.25
CA HIS A 101 7.51 -4.32 -1.41
C HIS A 101 9.01 -4.29 -1.06
N PHE A 102 9.40 -3.61 0.03
CA PHE A 102 10.79 -3.60 0.49
C PHE A 102 11.33 -4.99 0.81
N GLN A 103 10.50 -5.84 1.44
CA GLN A 103 10.89 -7.21 1.70
C GLN A 103 11.09 -8.03 0.41
N THR A 104 10.26 -7.81 -0.61
CA THR A 104 10.42 -8.41 -1.94
C THR A 104 11.78 -8.03 -2.52
N GLU A 105 12.13 -6.74 -2.55
CA GLU A 105 13.38 -6.25 -3.12
C GLU A 105 14.61 -6.69 -2.34
N GLU A 106 14.58 -6.57 -1.02
CA GLU A 106 15.68 -7.01 -0.17
C GLU A 106 15.91 -8.51 -0.26
N LYS A 107 14.84 -9.30 -0.45
CA LYS A 107 14.95 -10.72 -0.74
C LYS A 107 15.60 -10.93 -2.11
N LEU A 108 15.22 -10.20 -3.14
CA LEU A 108 15.87 -10.27 -4.46
C LEU A 108 17.36 -9.89 -4.37
N MET A 109 17.73 -8.87 -3.59
CA MET A 109 19.13 -8.51 -3.33
C MET A 109 19.92 -9.67 -2.71
N ARG A 110 19.36 -10.32 -1.70
CA ARG A 110 19.99 -11.47 -1.03
C ARG A 110 20.08 -12.70 -1.93
N ASP A 111 18.97 -13.09 -2.54
CA ASP A 111 18.86 -14.32 -3.32
C ASP A 111 19.64 -14.24 -4.65
N SER A 112 19.84 -13.04 -5.19
CA SER A 112 20.70 -12.79 -6.37
C SER A 112 22.18 -12.64 -6.06
N LEU A 113 22.55 -12.77 -4.78
CA LEU A 113 23.90 -12.59 -4.25
C LEU A 113 24.47 -11.18 -4.47
N LEU A 114 23.62 -10.18 -4.78
CA LEU A 114 24.06 -8.79 -4.96
C LEU A 114 24.78 -8.27 -3.71
N VAL A 115 24.25 -8.60 -2.53
CA VAL A 115 24.83 -8.22 -1.23
C VAL A 115 26.28 -8.68 -1.06
N LEU A 116 26.68 -9.80 -1.70
CA LEU A 116 28.06 -10.30 -1.62
C LEU A 116 29.00 -9.59 -2.60
N VAL A 117 28.46 -8.94 -3.62
CA VAL A 117 29.22 -8.26 -4.69
C VAL A 117 29.33 -6.77 -4.41
N ASP A 118 28.22 -6.14 -4.04
CA ASP A 118 28.14 -4.71 -3.76
C ASP A 118 27.27 -4.47 -2.52
N ARG A 119 27.90 -4.59 -1.35
CA ARG A 119 27.23 -4.41 -0.06
C ARG A 119 26.81 -2.96 0.14
N ASP A 120 27.64 -2.00 -0.26
CA ASP A 120 27.37 -0.57 -0.04
C ASP A 120 26.15 -0.12 -0.84
N LEU A 121 25.96 -0.63 -2.06
CA LEU A 121 24.75 -0.40 -2.85
C LEU A 121 23.49 -0.95 -2.17
N CYS A 122 23.54 -2.18 -1.64
CA CYS A 122 22.42 -2.76 -0.90
C CYS A 122 22.12 -2.02 0.41
N GLU A 123 23.14 -1.56 1.12
CA GLU A 123 22.96 -0.77 2.34
C GLU A 123 22.31 0.58 2.04
N ALA A 124 22.75 1.27 0.98
CA ALA A 124 22.11 2.51 0.55
C ALA A 124 20.63 2.30 0.16
N HIS A 125 20.30 1.18 -0.50
CA HIS A 125 18.92 0.81 -0.83
C HIS A 125 18.06 0.63 0.43
N MET A 126 18.52 -0.17 1.39
CA MET A 126 17.83 -0.40 2.67
C MET A 126 17.73 0.87 3.54
N GLU A 127 18.73 1.75 3.48
CA GLU A 127 18.69 3.04 4.18
C GLU A 127 17.62 3.96 3.59
N ASP A 128 17.43 3.98 2.27
CA ASP A 128 16.36 4.75 1.65
C ASP A 128 14.97 4.20 2.02
N HIS A 129 14.80 2.87 2.07
CA HIS A 129 13.59 2.21 2.61
C HIS A 129 13.28 2.68 4.05
N ALA A 130 14.28 2.66 4.93
CA ALA A 130 14.11 3.11 6.31
C ALA A 130 13.77 4.60 6.39
N ALA A 131 14.42 5.43 5.56
CA ALA A 131 14.22 6.87 5.54
C ALA A 131 12.80 7.26 5.10
N ILE A 132 12.28 6.67 4.02
CA ILE A 132 10.90 6.94 3.59
C ILE A 132 9.87 6.43 4.59
N SER A 133 10.10 5.24 5.17
CA SER A 133 9.22 4.67 6.20
C SER A 133 9.10 5.59 7.41
N SER A 134 10.22 6.14 7.87
CA SER A 134 10.22 7.09 8.98
C SER A 134 9.45 8.37 8.64
N LYS A 135 9.62 8.92 7.43
CA LYS A 135 8.88 10.12 7.00
C LYS A 135 7.38 9.87 6.89
N VAL A 136 6.97 8.72 6.33
CA VAL A 136 5.54 8.35 6.27
C VAL A 136 4.96 8.20 7.67
N GLN A 137 5.66 7.52 8.59
CA GLN A 137 5.22 7.40 9.98
C GLN A 137 5.11 8.75 10.71
N GLN A 138 6.00 9.69 10.44
CA GLN A 138 5.91 11.06 10.99
C GLN A 138 4.65 11.79 10.50
N ILE A 139 4.29 11.63 9.22
CA ILE A 139 3.05 12.20 8.66
C ILE A 139 1.82 11.55 9.32
N VAL A 140 1.82 10.22 9.47
CA VAL A 140 0.75 9.47 10.14
C VAL A 140 0.61 9.92 11.61
N ALA A 141 1.71 10.11 12.32
CA ALA A 141 1.69 10.58 13.71
C ALA A 141 1.19 12.02 13.86
N ALA A 142 1.23 12.82 12.79
CA ALA A 142 0.77 14.20 12.75
C ALA A 142 -0.65 14.36 12.20
N LEU A 143 -1.43 13.27 12.10
CA LEU A 143 -2.80 13.29 11.62
C LEU A 143 -3.67 14.27 12.44
N ASP A 144 -4.29 15.20 11.72
CA ASP A 144 -5.22 16.19 12.25
C ASP A 144 -6.38 16.34 11.24
N PRO A 145 -7.65 16.10 11.64
CA PRO A 145 -8.82 16.20 10.76
C PRO A 145 -9.02 17.60 10.16
N MET A 146 -8.49 18.63 10.82
CA MET A 146 -8.53 20.00 10.32
C MET A 146 -7.50 20.24 9.21
N ARG A 147 -6.43 19.43 9.17
CA ARG A 147 -5.31 19.58 8.24
C ARG A 147 -5.25 18.51 7.16
N THR A 148 -6.30 17.69 7.01
CA THR A 148 -6.40 16.66 5.97
C THR A 148 -5.94 17.11 4.58
N PRO A 149 -6.34 18.29 4.03
CA PRO A 149 -5.88 18.74 2.72
C PRO A 149 -4.36 18.89 2.63
N SER A 150 -3.76 19.47 3.66
CA SER A 150 -2.31 19.69 3.73
C SER A 150 -1.55 18.38 3.88
N LEU A 151 -2.03 17.46 4.72
CA LEU A 151 -1.42 16.14 4.90
C LEU A 151 -1.45 15.32 3.62
N ILE A 152 -2.57 15.35 2.87
CA ILE A 152 -2.67 14.70 1.56
C ILE A 152 -1.63 15.28 0.59
N ARG A 153 -1.48 16.61 0.51
CA ARG A 153 -0.47 17.25 -0.36
C ARG A 153 0.95 16.86 0.02
N ASP A 154 1.26 16.88 1.31
CA ASP A 154 2.62 16.61 1.80
C ASP A 154 2.99 15.15 1.53
N LEU A 155 2.06 14.22 1.77
CA LEU A 155 2.26 12.81 1.48
C LEU A 155 2.34 12.53 -0.03
N ASP A 156 1.46 13.12 -0.84
CA ASP A 156 1.47 12.93 -2.29
C ASP A 156 2.80 13.40 -2.91
N LYS A 157 3.28 14.59 -2.52
CA LYS A 157 4.57 15.12 -2.98
C LYS A 157 5.74 14.26 -2.51
N LEU A 158 5.71 13.81 -1.25
CA LEU A 158 6.73 12.93 -0.69
C LEU A 158 6.83 11.62 -1.47
N LEU A 159 5.71 10.92 -1.64
CA LEU A 159 5.66 9.63 -2.33
C LEU A 159 6.04 9.77 -3.81
N HIS A 160 5.56 10.82 -4.48
CA HIS A 160 5.88 11.05 -5.89
C HIS A 160 7.36 11.32 -6.10
N SER A 161 7.96 12.20 -5.29
CA SER A 161 9.39 12.46 -5.40
C SER A 161 10.23 11.23 -5.01
N TRP A 162 9.80 10.48 -4.00
CA TRP A 162 10.53 9.31 -3.55
C TRP A 162 10.52 8.20 -4.59
N ILE A 163 9.33 7.75 -5.05
CA ILE A 163 9.24 6.61 -5.97
C ILE A 163 10.04 6.84 -7.25
N SER A 164 9.98 8.05 -7.83
CA SER A 164 10.74 8.35 -9.05
C SER A 164 12.26 8.30 -8.84
N ASN A 165 12.75 8.79 -7.70
CA ASN A 165 14.17 8.77 -7.39
C ASN A 165 14.65 7.38 -6.97
N HIS A 166 13.85 6.69 -6.17
CA HIS A 166 14.13 5.35 -5.64
C HIS A 166 14.30 4.35 -6.78
N VAL A 167 13.30 4.26 -7.67
CA VAL A 167 13.35 3.36 -8.82
C VAL A 167 14.56 3.65 -9.70
N ALA A 168 14.84 4.94 -9.96
CA ALA A 168 15.94 5.34 -10.81
C ALA A 168 17.33 4.98 -10.23
N LEU A 169 17.49 5.12 -8.92
CA LEU A 169 18.77 4.92 -8.23
C LEU A 169 19.00 3.48 -7.77
N HIS A 170 17.94 2.75 -7.46
CA HIS A 170 18.00 1.46 -6.79
C HIS A 170 17.36 0.35 -7.63
N ASP A 171 16.06 0.43 -7.92
CA ASP A 171 15.31 -0.74 -8.42
C ASP A 171 15.69 -1.09 -9.86
N LEU A 172 16.01 -0.08 -10.68
CA LEU A 172 16.57 -0.31 -12.02
C LEU A 172 17.92 -1.04 -11.96
N TRP A 173 18.75 -0.78 -10.95
CA TRP A 173 20.02 -1.47 -10.76
C TRP A 173 19.81 -2.90 -10.28
N LEU A 174 18.92 -3.09 -9.30
CA LEU A 174 18.53 -4.41 -8.83
C LEU A 174 17.96 -5.26 -9.97
N ALA A 175 17.07 -4.70 -10.78
CA ALA A 175 16.48 -5.40 -11.92
C ALA A 175 17.52 -5.80 -12.97
N ARG A 176 18.43 -4.89 -13.34
CA ARG A 176 19.56 -5.21 -14.22
C ARG A 176 20.42 -6.33 -13.67
N TRP A 177 20.69 -6.31 -12.37
CA TRP A 177 21.42 -7.38 -11.71
C TRP A 177 20.67 -8.70 -11.82
N VAL A 178 19.39 -8.75 -11.44
CA VAL A 178 18.59 -9.98 -11.45
C VAL A 178 18.40 -10.54 -12.87
N LEU A 179 18.23 -9.70 -13.87
CA LEU A 179 17.93 -10.08 -15.27
C LEU A 179 19.17 -10.43 -16.11
N ARG A 180 20.39 -10.27 -15.58
CA ARG A 180 21.63 -10.60 -16.30
C ARG A 180 21.64 -12.05 -16.77
N GLU A 181 22.33 -12.33 -17.87
CA GLU A 181 22.27 -13.64 -18.53
C GLU A 181 22.82 -14.80 -17.69
N ASP A 182 23.82 -14.52 -16.86
CA ASP A 182 24.47 -15.44 -15.93
C ASP A 182 23.79 -15.47 -14.55
N SER A 183 22.62 -14.83 -14.42
CA SER A 183 21.85 -14.85 -13.18
C SER A 183 21.41 -16.26 -12.83
N VAL A 184 21.58 -16.62 -11.55
CA VAL A 184 21.09 -17.90 -10.98
C VAL A 184 19.59 -18.07 -11.24
N PHE A 185 18.83 -16.97 -11.33
CA PHE A 185 17.39 -16.96 -11.62
C PHE A 185 17.02 -17.36 -13.05
N LYS A 186 17.86 -17.08 -14.05
CA LYS A 186 17.59 -17.49 -15.44
C LYS A 186 17.78 -19.00 -15.63
N THR A 187 18.68 -19.59 -14.85
CA THR A 187 19.00 -21.03 -14.87
C THR A 187 17.86 -21.91 -14.34
N GLY A 188 17.00 -21.36 -13.46
CA GLY A 188 15.79 -22.03 -12.97
C GLY A 188 14.57 -21.95 -13.91
N LEU A 189 14.52 -20.94 -14.79
CA LEU A 189 13.46 -20.81 -15.81
C LEU A 189 13.73 -21.66 -17.06
N ALA A 190 15.00 -21.95 -17.37
CA ALA A 190 15.40 -22.75 -18.53
C ALA A 190 15.31 -24.27 -18.30
N THR A 191 15.19 -24.73 -17.05
CA THR A 191 15.16 -26.17 -16.69
C THR A 191 13.74 -26.76 -16.59
N ASN A 192 12.70 -25.96 -16.82
CA ASN A 192 11.29 -26.39 -16.84
C ASN A 192 10.63 -26.32 -18.23
N ARG A 193 11.41 -26.46 -19.32
CA ARG A 193 10.88 -26.73 -20.67
C ARG A 193 11.24 -28.13 -21.13
#